data_AF-A0A7Y0FNK9-F1
#
_entry.id   AF-A0A7Y0FNK9-F1
#
_cell.length_a   1.000
_cell.length_b   1.000
_cell.length_c   1.000
_cell.angle_alpha   90.00
_cell.angle_beta   90.00
_cell.angle_gamma   90.00
#
_symmetry.space_group_name_H-M   'P 1'
#
loop_
_entity.id
_entity.type
_entity.pdbx_description
1 polymer ?
#
loop_
_entity_poly.entity_id
_entity_poly.type
_entity_poly.pdbx_seq_one_letter_code
_entity_poly.pdbx_strand_id
1 'polypeptide(L)' 'MTVEQVRQLLAQGEGIRVEFKEAAMALPDSFFDTACAFLNREGGTILLGVADDSTVL' A
#
# COMPACT_ATOMS: atom_id res chain seq x y z
N MET A 1 -6.74 10.68 -4.93
CA MET A 1 -7.54 9.47 -4.67
C MET A 1 -8.78 9.85 -3.87
N THR A 2 -9.91 9.21 -4.13
CA THR A 2 -11.14 9.35 -3.34
C THR A 2 -11.26 8.22 -2.31
N VAL A 3 -12.12 8.39 -1.30
CA VAL A 3 -12.38 7.36 -0.28
C VAL A 3 -12.92 6.07 -0.90
N GLU A 4 -13.79 6.18 -1.91
CA GLU A 4 -14.31 5.02 -2.63
C GLU A 4 -13.20 4.22 -3.33
N GLN A 5 -12.21 4.92 -3.92
CA GLN A 5 -11.06 4.25 -4.52
C GLN A 5 -10.21 3.51 -3.49
N VAL A 6 -10.02 4.08 -2.30
CA VAL A 6 -9.31 3.40 -1.20
C VAL A 6 -10.07 2.13 -0.78
N ARG A 7 -11.39 2.20 -0.63
CA ARG A 7 -12.21 1.02 -0.30
C ARG A 7 -12.11 -0.07 -1.36
N GLN A 8 -12.09 0.30 -2.64
CA GLN A 8 -11.91 -0.66 -3.73
C GLN A 8 -10.54 -1.33 -3.65
N LEU A 9 -9.48 -0.59 -3.34
CA LEU A 9 -8.13 -1.14 -3.16
C LEU A 9 -8.03 -2.06 -1.93
N LEU A 10 -8.64 -1.68 -0.80
CA LEU A 10 -8.71 -2.53 0.40
C LEU A 10 -9.45 -3.84 0.13
N ALA A 11 -10.54 -3.78 -0.63
CA ALA A 11 -11.30 -4.96 -1.04
C ALA A 11 -10.58 -5.82 -2.07
N GLN A 12 -9.76 -5.22 -2.93
CA GLN A 12 -8.91 -5.91 -3.89
C GLN A 12 -7.77 -6.67 -3.21
N GLY A 13 -7.22 -6.12 -2.12
CA GLY A 13 -6.06 -6.67 -1.42
C GLY A 13 -4.72 -6.32 -2.09
N GLU A 14 -3.64 -6.83 -1.53
CA GLU A 14 -2.30 -6.66 -2.10
C GLU A 14 -2.13 -7.37 -3.45
N GLY A 15 -1.23 -6.86 -4.27
CA GLY A 15 -0.89 -7.44 -5.56
C GLY A 15 0.25 -6.70 -6.24
N ILE A 16 0.46 -7.00 -7.53
CA ILE A 16 1.63 -6.51 -8.29
C ILE A 16 1.74 -4.97 -8.30
N ARG A 17 0.62 -4.26 -8.13
CA ARG A 17 0.54 -2.79 -8.13
C ARG A 17 -0.01 -2.19 -6.84
N VAL A 18 -0.32 -3.00 -5.84
CA VAL A 18 -0.94 -2.55 -4.59
C VAL A 18 -0.19 -3.20 -3.44
N GLU A 19 0.42 -2.39 -2.59
CA GLU A 19 1.13 -2.84 -1.40
C GLU A 19 0.52 -2.18 -0.17
N PHE A 20 0.35 -2.94 0.91
CA PHE A 20 -0.04 -2.45 2.21
C PHE A 20 1.18 -2.37 3.13
N LYS A 21 1.16 -1.35 3.98
CA LYS A 21 2.16 -1.14 5.02
C LYS A 21 1.45 -0.61 6.25
N GLU A 22 1.65 -1.29 7.37
CA GLU A 22 1.00 -0.94 8.62
C GLU A 22 1.26 0.51 9.00
N ALA A 23 2.52 0.96 8.93
CA ALA A 23 2.95 2.36 9.01
C ALA A 23 2.22 3.27 10.03
N ALA A 24 1.67 2.70 11.11
CA ALA A 24 0.69 3.37 11.96
C ALA A 24 1.30 4.54 12.75
N MET A 25 2.57 4.42 13.11
CA MET A 25 3.31 5.41 13.91
C MET A 25 4.57 5.93 13.20
N ALA A 26 5.12 5.17 12.26
CA ALA A 26 6.32 5.52 11.53
C ALA A 26 6.32 4.84 10.15
N LEU A 27 7.03 5.42 9.19
CA LEU A 27 7.26 4.77 7.90
C LEU A 27 8.14 3.53 8.11
N PRO A 28 7.74 2.34 7.64
CA PRO A 28 8.60 1.16 7.66
C PRO A 28 9.84 1.39 6.80
N ASP A 29 10.98 0.83 7.20
CA ASP A 29 12.23 0.91 6.42
C ASP A 29 12.07 0.34 5.00
N SER A 30 11.19 -0.66 4.85
CA SER A 30 10.86 -1.29 3.56
C SER A 30 10.07 -0.41 2.60
N PHE A 31 9.58 0.76 3.03
CA PHE A 31 8.79 1.65 2.18
C PHE A 31 9.56 2.08 0.92
N PHE A 32 10.83 2.46 1.09
CA PHE A 32 11.64 2.92 -0.04
C PHE A 32 11.99 1.78 -0.99
N ASP A 33 12.11 0.56 -0.49
CA ASP A 33 12.31 -0.63 -1.32
C ASP A 33 11.07 -0.89 -2.20
N THR A 34 9.87 -0.84 -1.61
CA THR A 34 8.60 -0.96 -2.37
C THR A 34 8.46 0.18 -3.38
N ALA A 35 8.76 1.41 -2.98
CA ALA A 35 8.70 2.57 -3.87
C ALA A 35 9.66 2.40 -5.07
N CYS A 36 10.89 1.94 -4.83
CA CYS A 36 11.86 1.65 -5.89
C CYS A 36 11.39 0.50 -6.78
N ALA A 37 10.81 -0.56 -6.21
CA ALA A 37 10.27 -1.68 -6.98
C ALA A 37 9.14 -1.25 -7.91
N PHE A 38 8.25 -0.35 -7.46
CA PHE A 38 7.19 0.22 -8.29
C PHE A 38 7.72 1.16 -9.36
N LEU A 39 8.70 2.00 -9.04
CA LEU A 39 9.36 2.89 -10.01
C LEU A 39 10.06 2.12 -11.13
N ASN A 40 10.63 0.94 -10.81
CA ASN A 40 11.29 0.07 -11.79
C ASN A 40 10.31 -0.75 -12.65
N ARG A 41 9.00 -0.66 -12.40
CA ARG A 41 7.95 -1.35 -13.15
C ARG A 41 6.97 -0.34 -13.76
N GLU A 42 5.67 -0.62 -13.69
CA GLU A 42 4.61 0.24 -14.23
C GLU A 42 3.98 1.15 -13.16
N GLY A 43 4.72 1.45 -12.08
CA GLY A 43 4.20 2.12 -10.90
C GLY A 43 3.30 1.22 -10.04
N GLY A 44 2.68 1.84 -9.03
CA GLY A 44 1.80 1.17 -8.09
C GLY A 44 1.25 2.13 -7.04
N THR A 45 0.42 1.60 -6.15
CA THR A 45 -0.18 2.30 -5.01
C THR A 45 0.30 1.64 -3.73
N ILE A 46 0.83 2.43 -2.80
CA ILE A 46 1.17 1.96 -1.45
C ILE A 46 0.14 2.56 -0.49
N LEU A 47 -0.62 1.72 0.22
CA LEU A 47 -1.49 2.16 1.31
C LEU A 47 -0.73 2.05 2.63
N LEU A 48 -0.59 3.18 3.31
CA LEU A 48 0.00 3.29 4.65
C LEU A 48 -1.13 3.29 5.69
N GLY A 49 -0.90 2.70 6.86
CA GLY A 49 -1.96 2.54 7.87
C GLY A 49 -2.80 1.30 7.65
N VAL A 50 -2.29 0.29 6.91
CA VAL A 50 -3.06 -0.89 6.53
C VAL A 50 -2.22 -2.15 6.76
N ALA A 51 -2.76 -3.11 7.49
CA ALA A 51 -2.17 -4.43 7.68
C ALA A 51 -2.42 -5.34 6.47
N ASP A 52 -1.63 -6.41 6.35
CA ASP A 52 -1.68 -7.35 5.22
C ASP A 52 -3.05 -8.03 5.06
N ASP A 53 -3.87 -8.07 6.11
CA ASP A 53 -5.24 -8.60 6.10
C ASP A 53 -6.31 -7.56 5.71
N SER A 54 -5.90 -6.42 5.16
CA SER A 54 -6.72 -5.25 4.84
C SER A 54 -7.31 -4.51 6.04
N THR A 55 -6.87 -4.80 7.28
CA THR A 55 -7.27 -4.04 8.46
C THR A 55 -6.63 -2.66 8.45
N VAL A 56 -7.42 -1.61 8.70
CA VAL A 56 -6.92 -0.23 8.82
C VAL A 56 -6.48 0.01 10.28
N LEU A 57 -5.26 0.52 10.46
CA LEU A 57 -4.58 0.76 11.75
C LEU A 57 -4.53 2.23 12.14
#